data_AF-A0A2H9QQT4-F1
#
_entry.id   AF-A0A2H9QQT4-F1
#
_cell.length_a   1.000
_cell.length_b   1.000
_cell.length_c   1.000
_cell.angle_alpha   90.00
_cell.angle_beta   90.00
_cell.angle_gamma   90.00
#
_symmetry.space_group_name_H-M   'P 1'
#
loop_
_entity.id
_entity.type
_entity.pdbx_description
1 polymer ?
#
loop_
_entity_poly.entity_id
_entity_poly.type
_entity_poly.pdbx_seq_one_letter_code
_entity_poly.pdbx_strand_id
1 'polypeptide(L)' 'MESLKMFYYKCIRVWKTLKKPTKKEFEMTAKVSAIGILILGVIGFIISIIMGYL' A
#
# COMPACT_ATOMS: atom_id res chain seq x y z
N MET A 1 4.15 29.48 19.13
CA MET A 1 2.79 28.93 18.91
C MET A 1 2.26 29.16 17.49
N GLU A 2 2.64 30.22 16.78
CA GLU A 2 2.19 30.50 15.39
C GLU A 2 2.74 29.53 14.33
N SER A 3 3.97 29.03 14.50
CA SER A 3 4.61 28.12 13.55
C SER A 3 3.86 26.79 13.39
N LEU A 4 3.33 26.23 14.47
CA LEU A 4 2.56 24.98 14.45
C LEU A 4 1.20 25.15 13.78
N LYS A 5 0.52 26.29 13.99
CA LYS A 5 -0.73 26.61 13.28
C LYS A 5 -0.50 26.66 11.78
N MET A 6 0.54 27.36 11.33
CA MET A 6 0.89 27.46 9.91
C MET A 6 1.27 26.10 9.30
N PHE A 7 1.95 25.24 10.07
CA PHE A 7 2.28 23.89 9.63
C PHE A 7 1.02 23.02 9.45
N TYR A 8 0.09 23.08 10.40
CA TYR A 8 -1.19 22.37 10.31
C TYR A 8 -2.02 22.79 9.08
N TYR A 9 -2.10 24.11 8.82
CA TYR A 9 -2.77 24.61 7.62
C TYR A 9 -2.10 24.16 6.31
N LYS A 10 -0.76 24.10 6.27
CA LYS A 10 -0.02 23.53 5.13
C LYS A 10 -0.35 22.05 4.93
N CYS A 11 -0.35 21.24 5.99
CA CYS A 11 -0.70 19.82 5.92
C CYS A 11 -2.12 19.59 5.40
N ILE A 12 -3.10 20.38 5.86
CA ILE A 12 -4.49 20.32 5.35
C ILE A 12 -4.55 20.66 3.86
N ARG A 13 -3.80 21.66 3.41
CA ARG A 13 -3.77 22.04 1.99
C ARG A 13 -3.24 20.89 1.14
N VAL A 14 -2.16 20.24 1.57
CA VAL A 14 -1.61 19.06 0.88
C VAL A 14 -2.64 17.94 0.86
N TRP A 15 -3.33 17.69 1.98
CA TRP A 15 -4.37 16.67 2.07
C TRP A 15 -5.53 16.90 1.10
N LYS A 16 -5.93 18.16 0.91
CA LYS A 16 -6.96 18.55 -0.07
C LYS A 16 -6.49 18.45 -1.52
N THR A 17 -5.19 18.57 -1.79
CA THR A 17 -4.62 18.41 -3.15
C THR A 17 -4.42 16.95 -3.57
N LEU A 18 -4.52 16.00 -2.64
CA LEU A 18 -4.46 14.58 -2.96
C LEU A 18 -5.72 14.18 -3.75
N LYS A 19 -5.51 13.73 -4.99
CA LYS A 19 -6.57 13.26 -5.87
C LYS A 19 -7.13 11.95 -5.32
N LYS A 20 -8.44 11.93 -5.00
CA LYS A 20 -9.11 10.69 -4.61
C LYS A 20 -8.99 9.67 -5.74
N PRO A 21 -8.45 8.46 -5.48
CA PRO A 21 -8.28 7.46 -6.53
C PRO A 21 -9.64 7.10 -7.12
N THR A 22 -9.70 7.07 -8.46
CA THR A 22 -10.85 6.58 -9.20
C THR A 22 -11.00 5.07 -8.97
N LYS A 23 -12.24 4.57 -8.86
CA LYS A 23 -12.52 3.14 -8.57
C LYS A 23 -11.75 2.17 -9.49
N LYS A 24 -11.59 2.52 -10.77
CA LYS A 24 -10.84 1.73 -11.76
C LYS A 24 -9.35 1.59 -11.43
N GLU A 25 -8.70 2.69 -11.03
CA GLU A 25 -7.29 2.69 -10.64
C GLU A 25 -7.07 1.84 -9.39
N PHE A 26 -7.97 1.98 -8.41
CA PHE A 26 -7.92 1.19 -7.18
C PHE A 26 -8.05 -0.31 -7.45
N GLU A 27 -9.01 -0.71 -8.29
CA GLU A 27 -9.19 -2.12 -8.66
C GLU A 27 -7.99 -2.68 -9.44
N MET A 28 -7.39 -1.89 -10.33
CA MET A 28 -6.20 -2.28 -11.07
C MET A 28 -5.00 -2.49 -10.13
N THR A 29 -4.70 -1.52 -9.27
CA THR A 29 -3.62 -1.64 -8.29
C THR A 29 -3.87 -2.80 -7.32
N ALA A 30 -5.10 -2.95 -6.81
CA ALA A 30 -5.45 -4.04 -5.91
C ALA A 30 -5.24 -5.43 -6.54
N LYS A 31 -5.64 -5.62 -7.81
CA LYS A 31 -5.42 -6.88 -8.55
C LYS A 31 -3.93 -7.17 -8.74
N VAL A 32 -3.14 -6.16 -9.14
CA VAL A 32 -1.69 -6.31 -9.34
C VAL A 32 -0.98 -6.64 -8.03
N SER A 33 -1.32 -5.93 -6.94
CA SER A 33 -0.77 -6.22 -5.61
C SER A 33 -1.17 -7.60 -5.10
N ALA A 34 -2.42 -8.02 -5.31
CA ALA A 34 -2.89 -9.36 -4.91
C ALA A 34 -2.12 -10.47 -5.63
N ILE A 35 -1.85 -10.31 -6.94
CA ILE A 35 -1.04 -11.26 -7.71
C ILE A 35 0.39 -11.33 -7.16
N GLY A 36 1.01 -10.18 -6.86
CA GLY A 36 2.35 -10.13 -6.30
C GLY A 36 2.46 -10.84 -4.94
N ILE A 37 1.51 -10.60 -4.04
CA ILE A 37 1.46 -11.24 -2.71
C ILE A 37 1.23 -12.75 -2.86
N LEU A 38 0.39 -13.17 -3.79
CA LEU A 38 0.12 -14.59 -4.04
C LEU A 38 1.38 -15.31 -4.52
N ILE A 39 2.12 -14.73 -5.46
CA ILE A 39 3.38 -15.31 -5.96
C ILE A 39 4.41 -15.42 -4.83
N LEU A 40 4.62 -14.34 -4.07
CA LEU A 40 5.55 -14.33 -2.94
C LEU A 40 5.14 -15.35 -1.86
N GLY A 41 3.84 -15.44 -1.57
CA GLY A 41 3.28 -16.39 -0.61
C GLY A 41 3.48 -17.84 -1.03
N VAL A 42 3.26 -18.17 -2.31
CA VAL A 42 3.50 -19.52 -2.84
C VAL A 42 4.98 -19.88 -2.78
N ILE A 43 5.88 -18.96 -3.14
CA ILE A 43 7.33 -19.19 -3.06
C ILE A 43 7.74 -19.44 -1.60
N GLY A 44 7.30 -18.60 -0.66
CA GLY A 44 7.56 -18.79 0.77
C GLY A 44 6.98 -20.09 1.32
N PHE A 45 5.79 -20.49 0.85
CA PHE A 45 5.14 -21.74 1.24
C PHE A 45 5.90 -22.96 0.73
N ILE A 46 6.39 -22.93 -0.51
CA ILE A 46 7.22 -24.00 -1.07
C ILE A 46 8.51 -24.15 -0.25
N ILE A 47 9.18 -23.05 0.09
CA ILE A 47 10.38 -23.07 0.94
C ILE A 47 10.05 -23.65 2.33
N SER A 48 8.95 -23.24 2.95
CA SER A 48 8.54 -23.76 4.26
C SER A 48 8.22 -25.26 4.23
N ILE A 49 7.60 -25.76 3.15
CA ILE A 49 7.33 -27.19 3.00
C ILE A 49 8.63 -27.97 2.88
N ILE A 50 9.54 -27.51 2.03
CA ILE A 50 10.83 -28.18 1.80
C ILE A 50 11.65 -28.19 3.10
N MET A 51 11.69 -27.08 3.84
CA MET A 51 12.44 -26.99 5.09
C MET A 51 11.77 -27.74 6.25
N GLY A 52 10.44 -27.85 6.26
CA GLY A 52 9.72 -28.59 7.30
C GLY A 52 9.69 -30.10 7.08
N TYR A 53 9.96 -30.57 5.86
CA TYR A 53 10.01 -31.99 5.52
C TYR A 53 11.44 -32.57 5.57
N LEU A 54 12.47 -31.70 5.60
CA LEU A 54 13.88 -32.07 5.79
C LEU A 54 14.22 -32.17 7.29
#